data_AF-A0AAD0YNC7-F1
#
_entry.id   AF-A0AAD0YNC7-F1
#
_cell.length_a   1.000
_cell.length_b   1.000
_cell.length_c   1.000
_cell.angle_alpha   90.00
_cell.angle_beta   90.00
_cell.angle_gamma   90.00
#
_symmetry.space_group_name_H-M   'P 1'
#
loop_
_entity.id
_entity.type
_entity.pdbx_description
1 polymer ?
#
loop_
_entity_poly.entity_id
_entity_poly.type
_entity_poly.pdbx_seq_one_letter_code
_entity_poly.pdbx_strand_id
1 'polypeptide(L)'
;MGIFDFFKKKDNRQENVSAPVQQQEMPEEKIVEEKIEEVVEVIQDPVLETPVPPQPMEEKKVNELYEKIKIYSDYIVYSIALQLRGDFAPISAFEKEDGQVEGFAYMITDPTYGLSPQVVLSNMKEKFENELKEGKIKSYAILYHSQFNNDGNHALAVNPEDLKAITVSYHFNDGEQNNIALPYAFENENVTFKGFAEFSHEENNEIMNNQLVDGKDYFTNREEIKSPESTNEAGIIMKKSNVHSLANMWGGIFGFQNFQTQEKYSQYLMETMALCRVDEILAEEKTKHTEFADIRFKTIISEDFNTIYPEVKTNFSLDFETKEIREWENVDNNEAIVGGLGRDTFGLWFFPTDYAENKTQYQTQNKLNINLSGIIFVLDLHQSFDLPDGTKTDEEFTAYKPSQDLPDYGCIDFIGKVLDIKESELLPDGSVKGFILKLRLITNTEVEDFFIVDAFVSKENMRFAALSLGMQVAGAMQLQGKIAE
;
A
#
# COMPACT_ATOMS: atom_id res chain seq x y z
N MET A 1 5.39 -7.98 -2.75
CA MET A 1 3.94 -7.86 -2.58
C MET A 1 3.31 -7.92 -3.95
N GLY A 2 2.42 -8.89 -4.17
CA GLY A 2 1.73 -9.06 -5.45
C GLY A 2 0.68 -7.97 -5.66
N ILE A 3 0.47 -7.64 -6.92
CA ILE A 3 -0.45 -6.65 -7.51
C ILE A 3 -1.94 -6.74 -7.10
N PHE A 4 -2.32 -7.62 -6.17
CA PHE A 4 -3.74 -7.96 -5.90
C PHE A 4 -4.23 -7.76 -4.45
N ASP A 5 -3.40 -7.33 -3.50
CA ASP A 5 -3.82 -7.24 -2.09
C ASP A 5 -4.39 -5.87 -1.65
N PHE A 6 -4.58 -4.92 -2.56
CA PHE A 6 -4.89 -3.53 -2.17
C PHE A 6 -6.36 -3.18 -1.87
N PHE A 7 -7.33 -4.08 -2.08
CA PHE A 7 -8.75 -3.73 -1.94
C PHE A 7 -9.57 -4.69 -1.08
N LYS A 8 -9.21 -4.84 0.21
CA LYS A 8 -10.17 -5.29 1.24
C LYS A 8 -9.88 -4.65 2.60
N LYS A 9 -10.42 -3.45 2.86
CA LYS A 9 -10.78 -3.03 4.22
C LYS A 9 -12.11 -2.30 4.20
N LYS A 10 -13.13 -2.91 4.79
CA LYS A 10 -14.36 -2.23 5.22
C LYS A 10 -14.14 -1.68 6.62
N ASP A 11 -14.58 -0.44 6.82
CA ASP A 11 -14.70 0.22 8.11
C ASP A 11 -15.36 -0.68 9.15
N ASN A 12 -14.68 -0.90 10.27
CA ASN A 12 -15.32 -1.23 11.53
C ASN A 12 -14.69 -0.33 12.61
N ARG A 13 -15.38 0.77 12.92
CA ARG A 13 -15.20 1.46 14.20
C ARG A 13 -15.74 0.54 15.29
N GLN A 14 -14.88 0.09 16.21
CA GLN A 14 -15.33 -0.51 17.46
C GLN A 14 -14.67 0.20 18.65
N GLU A 15 -15.53 0.69 19.54
CA GLU A 15 -15.20 1.15 20.88
C GLU A 15 -14.80 -0.05 21.77
N ASN A 16 -13.73 0.14 22.55
CA ASN A 16 -13.31 -0.65 23.72
C ASN A 16 -13.34 -2.18 23.60
N VAL A 17 -12.17 -2.79 23.35
CA VAL A 17 -11.99 -4.25 23.42
C VAL A 17 -11.01 -4.59 24.55
N SER A 18 -11.53 -5.17 25.63
CA SER A 18 -10.79 -6.02 26.56
C SER A 18 -10.86 -7.46 26.05
N ALA A 19 -9.71 -8.10 25.81
CA ALA A 19 -9.63 -9.48 25.34
C ALA A 19 -9.18 -10.40 26.49
N PRO A 20 -10.03 -11.32 26.99
CA PRO A 20 -9.61 -12.30 27.99
C PRO A 20 -8.88 -13.48 27.34
N VAL A 21 -7.82 -13.96 27.99
CA VAL A 21 -7.08 -15.18 27.61
C VAL A 21 -7.86 -16.42 28.06
N GLN A 22 -8.15 -17.37 27.17
CA GLN A 22 -8.80 -18.65 27.52
C GLN A 22 -7.79 -19.76 27.86
N GLN A 23 -8.10 -20.53 28.91
CA GLN A 23 -7.41 -21.74 29.35
C GLN A 23 -7.64 -22.92 28.40
N GLN A 24 -6.64 -23.79 28.22
CA GLN A 24 -6.85 -25.19 27.84
C GLN A 24 -6.49 -26.09 29.03
N GLU A 25 -7.47 -26.82 29.55
CA GLU A 25 -7.25 -27.94 30.47
C GLU A 25 -6.67 -29.15 29.71
N MET A 26 -5.65 -29.77 30.28
CA MET A 26 -5.18 -31.10 29.84
C MET A 26 -6.20 -32.18 30.25
N PRO A 27 -6.41 -33.23 29.44
CA PRO A 27 -7.43 -34.23 29.73
C PRO A 27 -6.96 -35.22 30.82
N GLU A 28 -7.73 -35.33 31.90
CA GLU A 28 -7.63 -36.45 32.84
C GLU A 28 -8.38 -37.69 32.33
N GLU A 29 -7.83 -38.85 32.65
CA GLU A 29 -8.30 -40.18 32.25
C GLU A 29 -9.69 -40.51 32.80
N LYS A 30 -10.51 -41.15 31.96
CA LYS A 30 -11.84 -41.68 32.29
C LYS A 30 -11.79 -42.73 33.40
N ILE A 31 -12.63 -42.58 34.42
CA ILE A 31 -13.39 -43.70 35.01
C ILE A 31 -14.83 -43.24 35.27
N VAL A 32 -15.76 -44.15 35.00
CA VAL A 32 -17.22 -44.00 34.83
C VAL A 32 -17.96 -44.50 36.08
N GLU A 33 -19.24 -44.10 36.19
CA GLU A 33 -20.33 -44.53 37.12
C GLU A 33 -20.36 -43.79 38.48
N GLU A 34 -21.49 -43.31 39.01
CA GLU A 34 -22.89 -43.76 38.88
C GLU A 34 -23.90 -42.64 39.26
N LYS A 35 -25.13 -42.81 38.77
CA LYS A 35 -26.42 -42.09 38.99
C LYS A 35 -26.90 -42.22 40.47
N ILE A 36 -27.60 -41.29 41.14
CA ILE A 36 -29.03 -40.89 41.02
C ILE A 36 -29.45 -40.04 42.27
N GLU A 37 -30.47 -39.17 42.08
CA GLU A 37 -31.49 -38.60 43.02
C GLU A 37 -31.16 -37.50 44.08
N GLU A 38 -31.60 -36.28 43.74
CA GLU A 38 -32.73 -35.51 44.33
C GLU A 38 -32.86 -35.24 45.86
N VAL A 39 -33.14 -33.95 46.14
CA VAL A 39 -34.28 -33.42 46.95
C VAL A 39 -34.02 -32.76 48.34
N VAL A 40 -34.30 -31.44 48.33
CA VAL A 40 -34.73 -30.43 49.35
C VAL A 40 -33.75 -29.73 50.32
N GLU A 41 -33.82 -28.39 50.22
CA GLU A 41 -33.49 -27.36 51.20
C GLU A 41 -34.02 -27.61 52.63
N VAL A 42 -33.20 -27.38 53.66
CA VAL A 42 -33.63 -26.73 54.92
C VAL A 42 -32.48 -25.92 55.52
N ILE A 43 -32.78 -24.66 55.85
CA ILE A 43 -31.96 -23.62 56.48
C ILE A 43 -31.55 -23.98 57.92
N GLN A 44 -30.28 -23.77 58.29
CA GLN A 44 -29.84 -23.46 59.66
C GLN A 44 -28.59 -22.56 59.66
N ASP A 45 -28.73 -21.31 60.13
CA ASP A 45 -27.64 -20.46 60.66
C ASP A 45 -27.27 -20.92 62.10
N PRO A 46 -26.22 -20.38 62.75
CA PRO A 46 -24.79 -20.44 62.42
C PRO A 46 -23.99 -21.04 63.62
N VAL A 47 -22.95 -21.84 63.38
CA VAL A 47 -22.01 -22.26 64.44
C VAL A 47 -20.65 -21.60 64.20
N LEU A 48 -20.27 -20.77 65.16
CA LEU A 48 -18.92 -20.22 65.32
C LEU A 48 -17.90 -21.35 65.48
N GLU A 49 -16.95 -21.47 64.55
CA GLU A 49 -15.69 -22.18 64.76
C GLU A 49 -14.50 -21.29 64.35
N THR A 50 -13.76 -20.89 65.38
CA THR A 50 -12.31 -20.60 65.49
C THR A 50 -11.49 -20.07 64.30
N PRO A 51 -10.60 -19.07 64.53
CA PRO A 51 -9.73 -18.54 63.49
C PRO A 51 -8.70 -19.59 63.03
N VAL A 52 -8.72 -19.88 61.73
CA VAL A 52 -7.66 -20.62 61.03
C VAL A 52 -6.37 -19.79 61.12
N PRO A 53 -5.23 -20.37 61.51
CA PRO A 53 -3.96 -19.66 61.52
C PRO A 53 -3.58 -19.22 60.09
N PRO A 54 -2.96 -18.05 59.91
CA PRO A 54 -2.63 -17.53 58.58
C PRO A 54 -1.74 -18.54 57.85
N GLN A 55 -2.20 -18.98 56.67
CA GLN A 55 -1.34 -19.72 55.75
C GLN A 55 -0.13 -18.83 55.42
N PRO A 56 1.09 -19.39 55.39
CA PRO A 56 2.27 -18.64 55.00
C PRO A 56 2.07 -18.13 53.58
N MET A 57 2.12 -16.81 53.43
CA MET A 57 2.08 -16.13 52.14
C MET A 57 3.30 -16.60 51.35
N GLU A 58 3.07 -17.39 50.30
CA GLU A 58 4.12 -17.76 49.35
C GLU A 58 4.72 -16.48 48.77
N GLU A 59 6.02 -16.28 48.95
CA GLU A 59 6.76 -15.19 48.32
C GLU A 59 6.63 -15.35 46.81
N LYS A 60 5.91 -14.42 46.18
CA LYS A 60 5.73 -14.37 44.72
C LYS A 60 7.12 -14.30 44.08
N LYS A 61 7.54 -15.37 43.41
CA LYS A 61 8.81 -15.43 42.69
C LYS A 61 8.77 -14.39 41.58
N VAL A 62 9.56 -13.33 41.71
CA VAL A 62 9.61 -12.22 40.72
C VAL A 62 10.32 -12.72 39.47
N ASN A 63 9.65 -12.63 38.33
CA ASN A 63 10.26 -12.88 37.02
C ASN A 63 11.00 -11.61 36.58
N GLU A 64 12.34 -11.64 36.58
CA GLU A 64 13.16 -10.46 36.28
C GLU A 64 12.97 -9.95 34.84
N LEU A 65 12.81 -10.86 33.87
CA LEU A 65 12.58 -10.49 32.48
C LEU A 65 11.22 -9.79 32.32
N TYR A 66 10.19 -10.30 33.00
CA TYR A 66 8.87 -9.68 33.03
C TYR A 66 8.94 -8.23 33.53
N GLU A 67 9.63 -7.99 34.65
CA GLU A 67 9.79 -6.65 35.24
C GLU A 67 10.49 -5.66 34.29
N LYS A 68 11.43 -6.15 33.48
CA LYS A 68 12.10 -5.33 32.46
C LYS A 68 11.23 -5.09 31.23
N ILE A 69 10.44 -6.07 30.80
CA ILE A 69 9.59 -5.96 29.61
C ILE A 69 8.33 -5.14 29.88
N LYS A 70 7.74 -5.22 31.08
CA LYS A 70 6.48 -4.55 31.40
C LYS A 70 6.55 -3.02 31.29
N ILE A 71 7.73 -2.41 31.35
CA ILE A 71 7.88 -0.96 31.15
C ILE A 71 7.46 -0.55 29.71
N TYR A 72 7.49 -1.50 28.77
CA TYR A 72 7.08 -1.32 27.38
C TYR A 72 5.62 -1.72 27.11
N SER A 73 4.80 -1.98 28.14
CA SER A 73 3.40 -2.43 27.97
C SER A 73 2.57 -1.52 27.09
N ASP A 74 2.76 -0.20 27.20
CA ASP A 74 2.14 0.80 26.33
C ASP A 74 2.36 0.47 24.84
N TYR A 75 3.58 0.10 24.45
CA TYR A 75 3.95 -0.15 23.06
C TYR A 75 3.62 -1.57 22.59
N ILE A 76 3.63 -2.55 23.51
CA ILE A 76 3.13 -3.91 23.24
C ILE A 76 1.63 -3.85 22.92
N VAL A 77 0.84 -3.17 23.76
CA VAL A 77 -0.60 -2.97 23.52
C VAL A 77 -0.84 -2.12 22.27
N TYR A 78 -0.02 -1.10 22.02
CA TYR A 78 -0.13 -0.33 20.78
C TYR A 78 0.10 -1.19 19.54
N SER A 79 1.07 -2.11 19.55
CA SER A 79 1.34 -3.03 18.43
C SER A 79 0.17 -4.00 18.19
N ILE A 80 -0.48 -4.48 19.26
CA ILE A 80 -1.72 -5.25 19.15
C ILE A 80 -2.81 -4.41 18.47
N ALA A 81 -2.97 -3.15 18.88
CA ALA A 81 -3.97 -2.27 18.28
C ALA A 81 -3.68 -1.94 16.80
N LEU A 82 -2.41 -1.92 16.37
CA LEU A 82 -2.02 -1.82 14.97
C LEU A 82 -2.37 -3.10 14.19
N GLN A 83 -2.04 -4.27 14.74
CA GLN A 83 -2.40 -5.58 14.18
C GLN A 83 -3.92 -5.69 13.93
N LEU A 84 -4.74 -5.27 14.89
CA LEU A 84 -6.20 -5.30 14.78
C LEU A 84 -6.73 -4.33 13.70
N ARG A 85 -5.97 -3.27 13.38
CA ARG A 85 -6.23 -2.36 12.25
C ARG A 85 -5.61 -2.86 10.94
N GLY A 86 -4.90 -3.98 10.96
CA GLY A 86 -4.13 -4.53 9.84
C GLY A 86 -2.98 -3.63 9.40
N ASP A 87 -2.37 -2.92 10.35
CA ASP A 87 -1.11 -2.21 10.18
C ASP A 87 0.00 -3.04 10.83
N PHE A 88 1.04 -3.32 10.07
CA PHE A 88 2.14 -4.21 10.46
C PHE A 88 3.49 -3.45 10.51
N ALA A 89 3.46 -2.12 10.54
CA ALA A 89 4.66 -1.31 10.60
C ALA A 89 5.45 -1.60 11.89
N PRO A 90 6.78 -1.84 11.81
CA PRO A 90 7.61 -1.94 13.00
C PRO A 90 7.58 -0.65 13.80
N ILE A 91 7.44 -0.78 15.12
CA ILE A 91 7.55 0.33 16.05
C ILE A 91 8.62 0.04 17.09
N SER A 92 9.02 1.05 17.84
CA SER A 92 9.97 0.85 18.93
C SER A 92 9.70 1.79 20.08
N ALA A 93 10.31 1.48 21.21
CA ALA A 93 10.34 2.34 22.37
C ALA A 93 11.68 2.18 23.09
N PHE A 94 12.08 3.21 23.81
CA PHE A 94 13.33 3.22 24.57
C PHE A 94 13.13 3.89 25.93
N GLU A 95 13.89 3.43 26.91
CA GLU A 95 13.92 3.98 28.26
C GLU A 95 15.07 4.99 28.38
N LYS A 96 14.76 6.22 28.77
CA LYS A 96 15.72 7.29 29.07
C LYS A 96 16.44 7.06 30.39
N GLU A 97 17.51 7.81 30.63
CA GLU A 97 18.24 7.79 31.91
C GLU A 97 17.36 8.08 33.13
N ASP A 98 16.33 8.92 33.01
CA ASP A 98 15.38 9.24 34.08
C ASP A 98 14.30 8.17 34.29
N GLY A 99 14.28 7.10 33.47
CA GLY A 99 13.30 6.03 33.51
C GLY A 99 12.03 6.30 32.70
N GLN A 100 11.93 7.45 32.02
CA GLN A 100 10.83 7.71 31.10
C GLN A 100 10.95 6.84 29.85
N VAL A 101 9.85 6.20 29.44
CA VAL A 101 9.78 5.44 28.18
C VAL A 101 9.16 6.29 27.08
N GLU A 102 9.85 6.41 25.95
CA GLU A 102 9.38 7.13 24.77
C GLU A 102 9.32 6.23 23.54
N GLY A 103 8.31 6.45 22.71
CA GLY A 103 8.12 5.73 21.47
C GLY A 103 8.85 6.37 20.32
N PHE A 104 9.30 5.52 19.42
CA PHE A 104 9.90 5.90 18.16
C PHE A 104 9.26 5.15 17.00
N ALA A 105 8.94 5.89 15.95
CA ALA A 105 8.44 5.35 14.70
C ALA A 105 9.00 6.14 13.51
N TYR A 106 9.19 5.44 12.39
CA TYR A 106 9.39 6.08 11.11
C TYR A 106 8.05 6.59 10.56
N MET A 107 8.04 7.82 10.06
CA MET A 107 6.85 8.47 9.52
C MET A 107 6.99 8.66 8.02
N ILE A 108 6.06 8.08 7.26
CA ILE A 108 5.97 8.30 5.81
C ILE A 108 5.43 9.71 5.59
N THR A 109 6.25 10.59 5.02
CA THR A 109 5.85 11.97 4.66
C THR A 109 5.55 12.12 3.18
N ASP A 110 6.11 11.21 2.37
CA ASP A 110 5.88 11.12 0.94
C ASP A 110 5.12 9.82 0.65
N PRO A 111 3.85 9.86 0.25
CA PRO A 111 3.06 8.66 0.02
C PRO A 111 3.61 7.81 -1.15
N THR A 112 4.53 8.35 -1.96
CA THR A 112 5.13 7.64 -3.09
C THR A 112 6.35 6.79 -2.71
N TYR A 113 6.82 6.88 -1.45
CA TYR A 113 8.03 6.23 -1.01
C TYR A 113 7.92 5.66 0.41
N GLY A 114 8.19 4.37 0.55
CA GLY A 114 8.27 3.68 1.85
C GLY A 114 9.55 2.87 1.99
N LEU A 115 9.94 2.55 3.22
CA LEU A 115 11.02 1.59 3.47
C LEU A 115 10.42 0.21 3.72
N SER A 116 11.12 -0.84 3.27
CA SER A 116 10.71 -2.20 3.63
C SER A 116 10.87 -2.42 5.14
N PRO A 117 10.05 -3.28 5.77
CA PRO A 117 10.14 -3.54 7.20
C PRO A 117 11.55 -4.02 7.63
N GLN A 118 12.28 -4.74 6.78
CA GLN A 118 13.66 -5.15 6.99
C GLN A 118 14.59 -3.95 7.20
N VAL A 119 14.49 -2.95 6.31
CA VAL A 119 15.33 -1.75 6.35
C VAL A 119 14.97 -0.91 7.57
N VAL A 120 13.67 -0.74 7.84
CA VAL A 120 13.17 -0.04 9.04
C VAL A 120 13.75 -0.68 10.31
N LEU A 121 13.68 -2.01 10.45
CA LEU A 121 14.23 -2.74 11.59
C LEU A 121 15.74 -2.59 11.72
N SER A 122 16.47 -2.70 10.61
CA SER A 122 17.92 -2.52 10.61
C SER A 122 18.30 -1.12 11.09
N ASN A 123 17.62 -0.09 10.59
CA ASN A 123 17.87 1.30 10.96
C ASN A 123 17.53 1.57 12.43
N MET A 124 16.38 1.08 12.91
CA MET A 124 16.01 1.18 14.33
C MET A 124 17.06 0.51 15.23
N LYS A 125 17.49 -0.70 14.87
CA LYS A 125 18.50 -1.43 15.64
C LYS A 125 19.82 -0.68 15.67
N GLU A 126 20.31 -0.23 14.52
CA GLU A 126 21.57 0.54 14.46
C GLU A 126 21.50 1.82 15.30
N LYS A 127 20.40 2.57 15.19
CA LYS A 127 20.15 3.79 15.96
C LYS A 127 20.22 3.52 17.47
N PHE A 128 19.41 2.58 17.97
CA PHE A 128 19.32 2.36 19.41
C PHE A 128 20.54 1.64 19.98
N GLU A 129 21.21 0.78 19.21
CA GLU A 129 22.51 0.21 19.61
C GLU A 129 23.57 1.31 19.80
N ASN A 130 23.57 2.33 18.93
CA ASN A 130 24.48 3.47 19.09
C ASN A 130 24.10 4.33 20.29
N GLU A 131 22.81 4.64 20.48
CA GLU A 131 22.34 5.43 21.62
C GLU A 131 22.56 4.72 22.97
N LEU A 132 22.42 3.39 23.01
CA LEU A 132 22.70 2.57 24.20
C LEU A 132 24.21 2.58 24.53
N LYS A 133 25.09 2.41 23.53
CA LYS A 133 26.55 2.47 23.71
C LYS A 133 27.04 3.84 24.17
N GLU A 134 26.38 4.89 23.73
CA GLU A 134 26.65 6.27 24.15
C GLU A 134 26.07 6.61 25.52
N GLY A 135 25.29 5.70 26.13
CA GLY A 135 24.63 5.90 27.42
C GLY A 135 23.43 6.85 27.38
N LYS A 136 22.91 7.19 26.19
CA LYS A 136 21.76 8.11 26.05
C LYS A 136 20.45 7.46 26.50
N ILE A 137 20.38 6.13 26.42
CA ILE A 137 19.23 5.31 26.81
C ILE A 137 19.71 4.17 27.70
N LYS A 138 18.80 3.65 28.54
CA LYS A 138 19.04 2.48 29.40
C LYS A 138 18.67 1.17 28.72
N SER A 139 17.66 1.20 27.87
CA SER A 139 17.17 0.03 27.18
C SER A 139 16.30 0.44 25.99
N TYR A 140 16.07 -0.50 25.09
CA TYR A 140 15.07 -0.34 24.03
C TYR A 140 14.38 -1.66 23.71
N ALA A 141 13.21 -1.54 23.11
CA ALA A 141 12.43 -2.63 22.54
C ALA A 141 11.96 -2.26 21.13
N ILE A 142 12.13 -3.16 20.17
CA ILE A 142 11.62 -3.05 18.80
C ILE A 142 10.55 -4.13 18.62
N LEU A 143 9.35 -3.71 18.19
CA LEU A 143 8.20 -4.57 18.02
C LEU A 143 7.89 -4.73 16.53
N TYR A 144 7.80 -5.97 16.07
CA TYR A 144 7.54 -6.29 14.67
C TYR A 144 6.87 -7.65 14.50
N HIS A 145 6.24 -7.86 13.35
CA HIS A 145 5.60 -9.13 13.04
C HIS A 145 6.61 -10.16 12.53
N SER A 146 6.51 -11.38 13.03
CA SER A 146 7.51 -12.42 12.78
C SER A 146 6.90 -13.78 12.45
N GLN A 147 7.63 -14.55 11.67
CA GLN A 147 7.55 -16.00 11.65
C GLN A 147 8.08 -16.51 12.99
N PHE A 148 7.20 -17.09 13.79
CA PHE A 148 7.53 -17.67 15.08
C PHE A 148 6.96 -19.09 15.16
N ASN A 149 7.83 -20.07 15.38
CA ASN A 149 7.46 -21.49 15.43
C ASN A 149 7.62 -22.08 16.85
N ASN A 150 7.61 -21.25 17.90
CA ASN A 150 7.87 -21.66 19.28
C ASN A 150 9.21 -22.40 19.49
N ASP A 151 10.18 -22.19 18.60
CA ASP A 151 11.51 -22.79 18.59
C ASP A 151 12.62 -21.76 18.85
N GLY A 152 12.24 -20.53 19.23
CA GLY A 152 13.15 -19.40 19.40
C GLY A 152 13.62 -18.76 18.09
N ASN A 153 13.07 -19.15 16.94
CA ASN A 153 13.33 -18.48 15.68
C ASN A 153 12.34 -17.31 15.48
N HIS A 154 12.87 -16.09 15.32
CA HIS A 154 12.10 -14.85 15.18
C HIS A 154 12.45 -14.12 13.88
N ALA A 155 12.24 -14.78 12.74
CA ALA A 155 12.45 -14.14 11.45
C ALA A 155 11.31 -13.14 11.16
N LEU A 156 11.64 -12.00 10.56
CA LEU A 156 10.62 -11.05 10.09
C LEU A 156 9.63 -11.75 9.14
N ALA A 157 8.34 -11.58 9.40
CA ALA A 157 7.30 -12.05 8.49
C ALA A 157 7.21 -11.11 7.28
N VAL A 158 7.37 -11.67 6.08
CA VAL A 158 7.33 -10.90 4.83
C VAL A 158 6.00 -11.02 4.09
N ASN A 159 5.24 -12.06 4.39
CA ASN A 159 3.90 -12.30 3.84
C ASN A 159 2.84 -12.36 4.95
N PRO A 160 1.57 -12.05 4.65
CA PRO A 160 0.47 -12.21 5.60
C PRO A 160 0.34 -13.63 6.18
N GLU A 161 0.59 -14.67 5.38
CA GLU A 161 0.54 -16.08 5.80
C GLU A 161 1.62 -16.44 6.84
N ASP A 162 2.69 -15.64 6.89
CA ASP A 162 3.84 -15.84 7.78
C ASP A 162 3.65 -15.18 9.15
N LEU A 163 2.61 -14.36 9.31
CA LEU A 163 2.29 -13.58 10.50
C LEU A 163 1.84 -14.48 11.65
N LYS A 164 2.78 -14.88 12.50
CA LYS A 164 2.53 -15.82 13.62
C LYS A 164 2.66 -15.19 15.00
N ALA A 165 3.41 -14.10 15.12
CA ALA A 165 3.61 -13.41 16.39
C ALA A 165 4.01 -11.95 16.21
N ILE A 166 3.80 -11.15 17.26
CA ILE A 166 4.50 -9.88 17.47
C ILE A 166 5.76 -10.22 18.26
N THR A 167 6.93 -10.06 17.66
CA THR A 167 8.21 -10.20 18.36
C THR A 167 8.58 -8.88 19.03
N VAL A 168 9.01 -8.97 20.27
CA VAL A 168 9.68 -7.91 21.03
C VAL A 168 11.16 -8.24 21.07
N SER A 169 11.96 -7.51 20.28
CA SER A 169 13.42 -7.58 20.32
C SER A 169 13.95 -6.51 21.25
N TYR A 170 14.67 -6.89 22.29
CA TYR A 170 15.09 -5.98 23.35
C TYR A 170 16.60 -6.02 23.59
N HIS A 171 17.13 -4.94 24.14
CA HIS A 171 18.50 -4.86 24.66
C HIS A 171 18.52 -3.91 25.87
N PHE A 172 18.99 -4.42 27.00
CA PHE A 172 19.15 -3.69 28.26
C PHE A 172 20.62 -3.31 28.50
N ASN A 173 20.86 -2.22 29.23
CA ASN A 173 22.20 -1.73 29.55
C ASN A 173 23.08 -2.68 30.38
N ASP A 174 22.49 -3.68 31.04
CA ASP A 174 23.21 -4.75 31.73
C ASP A 174 23.72 -5.85 30.78
N GLY A 175 23.50 -5.68 29.47
CA GLY A 175 23.98 -6.55 28.41
C GLY A 175 23.02 -7.68 28.05
N GLU A 176 21.85 -7.78 28.71
CA GLU A 176 20.83 -8.75 28.33
C GLU A 176 20.14 -8.30 27.02
N GLN A 177 20.27 -9.13 25.98
CA GLN A 177 19.71 -8.91 24.65
C GLN A 177 19.10 -10.20 24.13
N ASN A 178 17.82 -10.18 23.77
CA ASN A 178 17.14 -11.32 23.16
C ASN A 178 15.82 -10.90 22.47
N ASN A 179 15.07 -11.90 22.02
CA ASN A 179 13.70 -11.75 21.51
C ASN A 179 12.74 -12.57 22.38
N ILE A 180 11.52 -12.06 22.55
CA ILE A 180 10.35 -12.83 23.00
C ILE A 180 9.21 -12.59 22.01
N ALA A 181 8.26 -13.52 21.93
CA ALA A 181 7.15 -13.42 21.00
C ALA A 181 5.81 -13.47 21.73
N LEU A 182 4.88 -12.65 21.24
CA LEU A 182 3.47 -12.70 21.54
C LEU A 182 2.76 -13.39 20.37
N PRO A 183 2.49 -14.71 20.43
CA PRO A 183 1.88 -15.44 19.33
C PRO A 183 0.43 -15.04 19.15
N TYR A 184 -0.03 -15.03 17.90
CA TYR A 184 -1.43 -14.85 17.58
C TYR A 184 -1.88 -15.76 16.43
N ALA A 185 -3.19 -15.98 16.34
CA ALA A 185 -3.82 -16.74 15.28
C ALA A 185 -5.05 -16.00 14.75
N PHE A 186 -5.31 -16.15 13.45
CA PHE A 186 -6.53 -15.68 12.82
C PHE A 186 -7.59 -16.79 12.89
N GLU A 187 -8.71 -16.53 13.56
CA GLU A 187 -9.81 -17.46 13.75
C GLU A 187 -11.13 -16.77 13.43
N ASN A 188 -11.82 -17.20 12.36
CA ASN A 188 -13.14 -16.66 11.97
C ASN A 188 -13.20 -15.12 11.93
N GLU A 189 -12.27 -14.50 11.21
CA GLU A 189 -12.09 -13.03 11.08
C GLU A 189 -11.62 -12.31 12.37
N ASN A 190 -11.39 -13.03 13.47
CA ASN A 190 -10.83 -12.48 14.71
C ASN A 190 -9.36 -12.83 14.87
N VAL A 191 -8.64 -12.05 15.69
CA VAL A 191 -7.25 -12.32 16.08
C VAL A 191 -7.22 -12.69 17.56
N THR A 192 -6.68 -13.87 17.87
CA THR A 192 -6.52 -14.37 19.25
C THR A 192 -5.05 -14.35 19.64
N PHE A 193 -4.71 -13.70 20.77
CA PHE A 193 -3.34 -13.62 21.30
C PHE A 193 -3.12 -14.64 22.42
N LYS A 194 -1.97 -15.33 22.42
CA LYS A 194 -1.67 -16.42 23.37
C LYS A 194 -0.87 -15.99 24.61
N GLY A 195 -0.36 -14.76 24.65
CA GLY A 195 0.59 -14.31 25.67
C GLY A 195 2.04 -14.76 25.37
N PHE A 196 2.99 -14.16 26.06
CA PHE A 196 4.40 -14.56 26.06
C PHE A 196 4.56 -15.86 26.84
N ALA A 197 5.26 -16.83 26.25
CA ALA A 197 5.47 -18.15 26.87
C ALA A 197 6.35 -18.09 28.12
N GLU A 198 7.19 -17.07 28.21
CA GLU A 198 8.12 -16.79 29.31
C GLU A 198 7.41 -16.23 30.56
N PHE A 199 6.14 -15.81 30.43
CA PHE A 199 5.41 -15.10 31.48
C PHE A 199 4.23 -15.92 32.00
N SER A 200 3.89 -15.74 33.28
CA SER A 200 2.70 -16.33 33.88
C SER A 200 1.41 -15.76 33.24
N HIS A 201 0.27 -16.38 33.55
CA HIS A 201 -1.02 -15.86 33.11
C HIS A 201 -1.30 -14.47 33.69
N GLU A 202 -0.98 -14.24 34.96
CA GLU A 202 -1.14 -12.95 35.63
C GLU A 202 -0.23 -11.88 35.02
N GLU A 203 1.03 -12.23 34.75
CA GLU A 203 2.02 -11.34 34.12
C GLU A 203 1.57 -10.93 32.71
N ASN A 204 1.10 -11.88 31.91
CA ASN A 204 0.52 -11.61 30.61
C ASN A 204 -0.73 -10.72 30.71
N ASN A 205 -1.63 -11.00 31.66
CA ASN A 205 -2.82 -10.19 31.87
C ASN A 205 -2.49 -8.75 32.27
N GLU A 206 -1.43 -8.53 33.05
CA GLU A 206 -1.02 -7.17 33.43
C GLU A 206 -0.56 -6.36 32.22
N ILE A 207 0.27 -6.94 31.34
CA ILE A 207 0.72 -6.28 30.11
C ILE A 207 -0.45 -6.05 29.15
N MET A 208 -1.23 -7.09 28.88
CA MET A 208 -2.26 -7.08 27.83
C MET A 208 -3.47 -6.22 28.19
N ASN A 209 -3.76 -6.05 29.48
CA ASN A 209 -4.85 -5.17 29.95
C ASN A 209 -4.38 -3.73 30.23
N ASN A 210 -3.12 -3.40 29.93
CA ASN A 210 -2.64 -2.03 30.04
C ASN A 210 -3.45 -1.11 29.11
N GLN A 211 -4.08 -0.08 29.68
CA GLN A 211 -4.97 0.80 28.93
C GLN A 211 -4.20 1.95 28.31
N LEU A 212 -4.29 2.07 26.98
CA LEU A 212 -3.76 3.23 26.29
C LEU A 212 -4.56 4.48 26.68
N VAL A 213 -3.85 5.57 26.97
CA VAL A 213 -4.42 6.87 27.29
C VAL A 213 -4.91 7.52 26.01
N ASP A 214 -6.20 7.83 25.97
CA ASP A 214 -6.82 8.50 24.83
C ASP A 214 -6.18 9.88 24.58
N GLY A 215 -5.92 10.19 23.31
CA GLY A 215 -5.27 11.43 22.88
C GLY A 215 -3.78 11.58 23.24
N LYS A 216 -3.14 10.61 23.91
CA LYS A 216 -1.69 10.64 24.16
C LYS A 216 -0.93 10.39 22.86
N ASP A 217 0.06 11.23 22.59
CA ASP A 217 1.04 10.97 21.55
C ASP A 217 2.08 9.97 22.07
N TYR A 218 1.98 8.72 21.62
CA TYR A 218 2.90 7.65 21.99
C TYR A 218 4.25 7.73 21.27
N PHE A 219 4.33 8.49 20.17
CA PHE A 219 5.53 8.57 19.33
C PHE A 219 5.99 10.02 19.25
N THR A 220 6.54 10.52 20.35
CA THR A 220 7.10 11.88 20.41
C THR A 220 8.42 11.99 19.64
N ASN A 221 9.10 10.87 19.40
CA ASN A 221 10.30 10.79 18.57
C ASN A 221 9.94 10.17 17.21
N ARG A 222 10.09 10.92 16.12
CA ARG A 222 9.75 10.46 14.76
C ARG A 222 10.84 10.84 13.79
N GLU A 223 11.19 9.91 12.91
CA GLU A 223 12.07 10.18 11.77
C GLU A 223 11.28 10.08 10.47
N GLU A 224 11.39 11.11 9.64
CA GLU A 224 10.68 11.16 8.35
C GLU A 224 11.37 10.25 7.33
N ILE A 225 10.61 9.35 6.72
CA ILE A 225 11.00 8.69 5.48
C ILE A 225 10.80 9.70 4.35
N LYS A 226 11.92 10.04 3.69
CA LYS A 226 11.94 10.92 2.52
C LYS A 226 12.31 10.12 1.29
N SER A 227 11.62 10.41 0.20
CA SER A 227 12.02 9.94 -1.12
C SER A 227 13.43 10.47 -1.47
N PRO A 228 14.36 9.61 -1.94
CA PRO A 228 15.61 10.05 -2.52
C PRO A 228 15.37 11.02 -3.69
N GLU A 229 16.01 12.18 -3.62
CA GLU A 229 15.89 13.25 -4.61
C GLU A 229 17.27 13.83 -4.97
N SER A 230 17.47 14.15 -6.25
CA SER A 230 18.65 14.84 -6.74
C SER A 230 18.31 15.68 -7.98
N THR A 231 19.17 16.62 -8.36
CA THR A 231 19.06 17.35 -9.63
C THR A 231 20.22 16.97 -10.52
N ASN A 232 19.94 16.58 -11.76
CA ASN A 232 20.97 16.17 -12.71
C ASN A 232 21.58 17.36 -13.49
N GLU A 233 22.55 17.08 -14.37
CA GLU A 233 23.25 18.11 -15.15
C GLU A 233 22.33 18.88 -16.12
N ALA A 234 21.22 18.29 -16.55
CA ALA A 234 20.21 18.93 -17.39
C ALA A 234 19.24 19.81 -16.59
N GLY A 235 19.41 19.92 -15.26
CA GLY A 235 18.52 20.67 -14.37
C GLY A 235 17.20 19.96 -14.07
N ILE A 236 17.11 18.65 -14.35
CA ILE A 236 15.90 17.85 -14.10
C ILE A 236 15.97 17.29 -12.67
N ILE A 237 14.86 17.42 -11.94
CA ILE A 237 14.69 16.81 -10.62
C ILE A 237 14.45 15.31 -10.81
N MET A 238 15.34 14.49 -10.27
CA MET A 238 15.25 13.04 -10.25
C MET A 238 14.79 12.60 -8.87
N LYS A 239 13.60 12.00 -8.79
CA LYS A 239 12.97 11.54 -7.55
C LYS A 239 12.68 10.04 -7.61
N LYS A 240 12.73 9.34 -6.48
CA LYS A 240 12.41 7.91 -6.40
C LYS A 240 11.03 7.65 -5.83
N SER A 241 10.35 6.65 -6.36
CA SER A 241 9.10 6.13 -5.83
C SER A 241 9.17 4.61 -5.82
N ASN A 242 8.46 3.95 -4.90
CA ASN A 242 8.50 2.49 -4.82
C ASN A 242 7.16 1.83 -4.49
N VAL A 243 6.08 2.60 -4.57
CA VAL A 243 4.72 2.14 -4.27
C VAL A 243 3.87 1.96 -5.53
N HIS A 244 4.33 2.44 -6.68
CA HIS A 244 3.56 2.47 -7.91
C HIS A 244 3.49 1.12 -8.62
N SER A 245 2.38 0.89 -9.33
CA SER A 245 2.16 -0.28 -10.18
C SER A 245 1.30 0.04 -11.39
N LEU A 246 1.24 -0.88 -12.36
CA LEU A 246 0.46 -0.76 -13.59
C LEU A 246 -1.01 -1.18 -13.43
N ALA A 247 -1.47 -1.54 -12.22
CA ALA A 247 -2.80 -2.10 -12.00
C ALA A 247 -3.93 -1.19 -12.50
N ASN A 248 -3.84 0.12 -12.25
CA ASN A 248 -4.83 1.10 -12.70
C ASN A 248 -4.88 1.21 -14.24
N MET A 249 -3.71 1.14 -14.88
CA MET A 249 -3.61 1.19 -16.34
C MET A 249 -4.34 -0.01 -16.98
N TRP A 250 -4.14 -1.21 -16.42
CA TRP A 250 -4.86 -2.41 -16.86
C TRP A 250 -6.35 -2.39 -16.52
N GLY A 251 -6.74 -1.82 -15.38
CA GLY A 251 -8.15 -1.53 -15.07
C GLY A 251 -8.78 -0.55 -16.06
N GLY A 252 -8.01 0.41 -16.58
CA GLY A 252 -8.42 1.30 -17.67
C GLY A 252 -8.69 0.56 -18.98
N ILE A 253 -7.82 -0.40 -19.34
CA ILE A 253 -7.94 -1.20 -20.57
C ILE A 253 -9.06 -2.24 -20.50
N PHE A 254 -9.08 -3.05 -19.45
CA PHE A 254 -10.01 -4.18 -19.33
C PHE A 254 -11.33 -3.83 -18.65
N GLY A 255 -11.44 -2.63 -18.07
CA GLY A 255 -12.51 -2.27 -17.16
C GLY A 255 -12.19 -2.70 -15.72
N PHE A 256 -12.37 -1.82 -14.74
CA PHE A 256 -11.94 -2.09 -13.36
C PHE A 256 -12.65 -3.27 -12.73
N GLN A 257 -13.98 -3.37 -12.89
CA GLN A 257 -14.77 -4.45 -12.31
C GLN A 257 -14.40 -5.79 -12.98
N ASN A 258 -14.25 -5.80 -14.29
CA ASN A 258 -13.87 -6.99 -15.04
C ASN A 258 -12.45 -7.45 -14.72
N PHE A 259 -11.48 -6.54 -14.65
CA PHE A 259 -10.11 -6.88 -14.31
C PHE A 259 -9.98 -7.46 -12.91
N GLN A 260 -10.78 -6.97 -11.96
CA GLN A 260 -10.81 -7.49 -10.59
C GLN A 260 -11.55 -8.83 -10.44
N THR A 261 -12.58 -9.09 -11.25
CA THR A 261 -13.47 -10.27 -11.06
C THR A 261 -13.24 -11.41 -12.05
N GLN A 262 -12.53 -11.18 -13.16
CA GLN A 262 -12.31 -12.18 -14.19
C GLN A 262 -10.81 -12.49 -14.34
N GLU A 263 -10.40 -13.63 -13.80
CA GLU A 263 -9.01 -14.13 -13.86
C GLU A 263 -8.47 -14.25 -15.29
N LYS A 264 -9.33 -14.43 -16.30
CA LYS A 264 -8.92 -14.56 -17.69
C LYS A 264 -8.05 -13.40 -18.19
N TYR A 265 -8.25 -12.17 -17.67
CA TYR A 265 -7.47 -11.02 -18.12
C TYR A 265 -6.06 -11.00 -17.52
N SER A 266 -5.93 -11.29 -16.22
CA SER A 266 -4.61 -11.43 -15.60
C SER A 266 -3.86 -12.63 -16.17
N GLN A 267 -4.56 -13.75 -16.40
CA GLN A 267 -4.01 -14.92 -17.08
C GLN A 267 -3.53 -14.59 -18.49
N TYR A 268 -4.31 -13.86 -19.28
CA TYR A 268 -3.91 -13.42 -20.62
C TYR A 268 -2.61 -12.62 -20.60
N LEU A 269 -2.46 -11.68 -19.67
CA LEU A 269 -1.22 -10.90 -19.53
C LEU A 269 -0.03 -11.78 -19.16
N MET A 270 -0.20 -12.72 -18.22
CA MET A 270 0.86 -13.65 -17.81
C MET A 270 1.27 -14.56 -18.97
N GLU A 271 0.31 -15.14 -19.69
CA GLU A 271 0.56 -16.01 -20.86
C GLU A 271 1.23 -15.23 -22.00
N THR A 272 0.78 -14.01 -22.27
CA THR A 272 1.39 -13.13 -23.29
C THR A 272 2.82 -12.77 -22.92
N MET A 273 3.07 -12.46 -21.65
CA MET A 273 4.42 -12.17 -21.17
C MET A 273 5.34 -13.39 -21.29
N ALA A 274 4.85 -14.58 -20.89
CA ALA A 274 5.59 -15.83 -21.04
C ALA A 274 5.89 -16.15 -22.51
N LEU A 275 4.91 -15.99 -23.41
CA LEU A 275 5.07 -16.14 -24.85
C LEU A 275 6.18 -15.22 -25.40
N CYS A 276 6.18 -13.96 -24.98
CA CYS A 276 7.16 -12.99 -25.47
C CYS A 276 8.60 -13.31 -25.04
N ARG A 277 8.79 -14.01 -23.90
CA ARG A 277 10.11 -14.44 -23.40
C ARG A 277 10.71 -15.63 -24.15
N VAL A 278 9.93 -16.38 -24.92
CA VAL A 278 10.43 -17.54 -25.64
C VAL A 278 11.03 -17.10 -26.98
N ASP A 279 12.35 -17.24 -27.14
CA ASP A 279 13.06 -16.79 -28.34
C ASP A 279 12.70 -17.60 -29.59
N GLU A 280 12.33 -18.88 -29.44
CA GLU A 280 11.98 -19.72 -30.60
C GLU A 280 10.62 -19.35 -31.23
N ILE A 281 9.80 -18.56 -30.54
CA ILE A 281 8.50 -18.14 -31.05
C ILE A 281 8.70 -16.96 -32.00
N LEU A 282 8.22 -17.12 -33.23
CA LEU A 282 8.29 -16.11 -34.27
C LEU A 282 7.65 -14.80 -33.83
N ALA A 283 8.26 -13.68 -34.24
CA ALA A 283 7.77 -12.34 -33.89
C ALA A 283 6.32 -12.13 -34.35
N GLU A 284 5.95 -12.63 -35.53
CA GLU A 284 4.58 -12.54 -36.04
C GLU A 284 3.57 -13.23 -35.11
N GLU A 285 3.97 -14.34 -34.47
CA GLU A 285 3.10 -15.01 -33.50
C GLU A 285 2.93 -14.15 -32.23
N LYS A 286 4.02 -13.58 -31.71
CA LYS A 286 3.98 -12.66 -30.54
C LYS A 286 3.11 -11.44 -30.82
N THR A 287 3.18 -10.88 -32.03
CA THR A 287 2.40 -9.69 -32.42
C THR A 287 0.89 -9.92 -32.39
N LYS A 288 0.40 -11.16 -32.60
CA LYS A 288 -1.04 -11.45 -32.50
C LYS A 288 -1.61 -11.21 -31.10
N HIS A 289 -0.76 -11.25 -30.08
CA HIS A 289 -1.15 -11.07 -28.68
C HIS A 289 -0.83 -9.66 -28.14
N THR A 290 -0.08 -8.87 -28.90
CA THR A 290 0.47 -7.59 -28.42
C THR A 290 0.16 -6.41 -29.34
N GLU A 291 -0.21 -6.63 -30.60
CA GLU A 291 -0.46 -5.56 -31.57
C GLU A 291 -1.95 -5.55 -31.99
N PHE A 292 -2.71 -4.60 -31.45
CA PHE A 292 -4.11 -4.35 -31.86
C PHE A 292 -4.20 -3.09 -32.72
N ALA A 293 -5.37 -2.81 -33.29
CA ALA A 293 -5.55 -1.69 -34.22
C ALA A 293 -5.10 -0.36 -33.61
N ASP A 294 -5.58 -0.06 -32.40
CA ASP A 294 -5.40 1.24 -31.75
C ASP A 294 -4.54 1.18 -30.47
N ILE A 295 -4.25 -0.03 -29.99
CA ILE A 295 -3.49 -0.24 -28.75
C ILE A 295 -2.41 -1.29 -29.01
N ARG A 296 -1.24 -1.10 -28.41
CA ARG A 296 -0.16 -2.09 -28.33
C ARG A 296 0.04 -2.48 -26.87
N PHE A 297 0.22 -3.77 -26.58
CA PHE A 297 0.75 -4.22 -25.31
C PHE A 297 2.27 -4.32 -25.46
N LYS A 298 2.97 -3.30 -24.99
CA LYS A 298 4.43 -3.23 -25.10
C LYS A 298 5.06 -4.08 -24.02
N THR A 299 5.97 -4.95 -24.42
CA THR A 299 6.73 -5.82 -23.53
C THR A 299 8.18 -5.38 -23.47
N ILE A 300 8.75 -5.37 -22.26
CA ILE A 300 10.20 -5.23 -22.06
C ILE A 300 10.66 -6.51 -21.40
N ILE A 301 11.70 -7.13 -21.98
CA ILE A 301 12.26 -8.40 -21.52
C ILE A 301 13.76 -8.23 -21.37
N SER A 302 14.24 -8.43 -20.15
CA SER A 302 15.65 -8.47 -19.80
C SER A 302 15.88 -9.52 -18.71
N GLU A 303 17.14 -9.79 -18.38
CA GLU A 303 17.50 -10.76 -17.34
C GLU A 303 16.90 -10.36 -15.98
N ASP A 304 16.97 -9.07 -15.64
CA ASP A 304 16.59 -8.56 -14.32
C ASP A 304 15.19 -7.94 -14.29
N PHE A 305 14.71 -7.40 -15.42
CA PHE A 305 13.44 -6.69 -15.50
C PHE A 305 12.55 -7.20 -16.64
N ASN A 306 11.27 -7.42 -16.31
CA ASN A 306 10.28 -7.87 -17.27
C ASN A 306 8.94 -7.19 -16.97
N THR A 307 8.38 -6.51 -17.96
CA THR A 307 7.09 -5.83 -17.81
C THR A 307 6.27 -5.89 -19.09
N ILE A 308 4.97 -5.68 -18.93
CA ILE A 308 4.01 -5.48 -20.00
C ILE A 308 3.08 -4.35 -19.60
N TYR A 309 2.90 -3.39 -20.49
CA TYR A 309 1.95 -2.28 -20.31
C TYR A 309 1.27 -1.92 -21.62
N PRO A 310 0.03 -1.41 -21.57
CA PRO A 310 -0.66 -0.92 -22.76
C PRO A 310 -0.10 0.43 -23.22
N GLU A 311 -0.10 0.64 -24.54
CA GLU A 311 0.24 1.90 -25.21
C GLU A 311 -0.89 2.22 -26.18
N VAL A 312 -1.58 3.34 -25.96
CA VAL A 312 -2.56 3.86 -26.92
C VAL A 312 -1.82 4.56 -28.06
N LYS A 313 -2.09 4.12 -29.29
CA LYS A 313 -1.47 4.68 -30.50
C LYS A 313 -2.06 6.05 -30.80
N THR A 314 -1.19 7.01 -31.08
CA THR A 314 -1.56 8.38 -31.44
C THR A 314 -0.53 8.98 -32.38
N ASN A 315 -0.94 10.00 -33.11
CA ASN A 315 -0.08 10.86 -33.90
C ASN A 315 -0.05 12.30 -33.38
N PHE A 316 -0.66 12.59 -32.24
CA PHE A 316 -0.59 13.90 -31.62
C PHE A 316 0.76 14.07 -30.90
N SER A 317 1.51 15.10 -31.28
CA SER A 317 2.80 15.44 -30.70
C SER A 317 2.78 16.79 -29.99
N LEU A 318 3.59 16.92 -28.95
CA LEU A 318 3.68 18.09 -28.09
C LEU A 318 5.13 18.43 -27.77
N ASP A 319 5.53 19.68 -28.00
CA ASP A 319 6.76 20.22 -27.44
C ASP A 319 6.67 20.24 -25.91
N PHE A 320 7.61 19.56 -25.24
CA PHE A 320 7.60 19.34 -23.81
C PHE A 320 8.94 19.67 -23.18
N GLU A 321 8.92 20.44 -22.09
CA GLU A 321 10.08 20.72 -21.27
C GLU A 321 10.01 19.92 -19.95
N THR A 322 10.84 18.88 -19.85
CA THR A 322 10.99 18.05 -18.65
C THR A 322 11.53 18.86 -17.47
N LYS A 323 10.84 18.79 -16.34
CA LYS A 323 11.26 19.40 -15.06
C LYS A 323 11.56 18.38 -13.98
N GLU A 324 10.81 17.27 -13.97
CA GLU A 324 10.93 16.23 -12.96
C GLU A 324 10.72 14.85 -13.59
N ILE A 325 11.48 13.86 -13.10
CA ILE A 325 11.32 12.45 -13.43
C ILE A 325 11.24 11.67 -12.11
N ARG A 326 10.13 10.96 -11.91
CA ARG A 326 9.90 10.09 -10.76
C ARG A 326 10.12 8.64 -11.17
N GLU A 327 11.31 8.11 -10.92
CA GLU A 327 11.65 6.74 -11.26
C GLU A 327 11.09 5.76 -10.23
N TRP A 328 10.66 4.59 -10.71
CA TRP A 328 10.11 3.53 -9.89
C TRP A 328 11.21 2.56 -9.48
N GLU A 329 11.66 2.64 -8.23
CA GLU A 329 12.76 1.83 -7.67
C GLU A 329 12.38 0.35 -7.58
N ASN A 330 11.10 0.04 -7.37
CA ASN A 330 10.58 -1.34 -7.32
C ASN A 330 10.65 -2.11 -8.66
N VAL A 331 11.05 -1.43 -9.74
CA VAL A 331 11.22 -1.99 -11.09
C VAL A 331 12.56 -1.54 -11.68
N ASP A 332 13.59 -1.46 -10.83
CA ASP A 332 14.96 -1.10 -11.18
C ASP A 332 15.10 0.23 -11.94
N ASN A 333 14.16 1.15 -11.69
CA ASN A 333 14.10 2.46 -12.35
C ASN A 333 13.88 2.38 -13.87
N ASN A 334 13.27 1.30 -14.37
CA ASN A 334 12.94 1.14 -15.79
C ASN A 334 11.57 1.74 -16.16
N GLU A 335 10.75 2.04 -15.17
CA GLU A 335 9.49 2.78 -15.32
C GLU A 335 9.58 4.10 -14.54
N ALA A 336 8.85 5.10 -14.99
CA ALA A 336 8.83 6.43 -14.38
C ALA A 336 7.52 7.15 -14.65
N ILE A 337 7.28 8.25 -13.93
CA ILE A 337 6.37 9.32 -14.36
C ILE A 337 7.21 10.56 -14.66
N VAL A 338 6.96 11.19 -15.82
CA VAL A 338 7.67 12.39 -16.27
C VAL A 338 6.75 13.59 -16.14
N GLY A 339 7.25 14.65 -15.48
CA GLY A 339 6.54 15.89 -15.20
C GLY A 339 7.27 17.10 -15.79
N GLY A 340 6.50 18.06 -16.31
CA GLY A 340 7.07 19.21 -16.99
C GLY A 340 6.04 20.16 -17.59
N LEU A 341 6.49 20.94 -18.57
CA LEU A 341 5.69 21.97 -19.24
C LEU A 341 5.40 21.60 -20.69
N GLY A 342 4.13 21.54 -21.07
CA GLY A 342 3.70 21.47 -22.46
C GLY A 342 3.67 22.85 -23.09
N ARG A 343 4.30 23.00 -24.27
CA ARG A 343 4.38 24.26 -25.05
C ARG A 343 4.74 25.47 -24.20
N ASP A 344 5.61 25.29 -23.20
CA ASP A 344 6.02 26.32 -22.23
C ASP A 344 4.84 27.04 -21.50
N THR A 345 3.65 26.43 -21.44
CA THR A 345 2.40 27.12 -21.02
C THR A 345 1.59 26.38 -19.96
N PHE A 346 1.58 25.05 -19.94
CA PHE A 346 0.78 24.28 -18.98
C PHE A 346 1.55 23.10 -18.40
N GLY A 347 1.28 22.77 -17.14
CA GLY A 347 1.92 21.64 -16.45
C GLY A 347 1.31 20.30 -16.87
N LEU A 348 2.14 19.31 -17.15
CA LEU A 348 1.70 17.98 -17.57
C LEU A 348 2.55 16.89 -16.92
N TRP A 349 1.90 15.79 -16.57
CA TRP A 349 2.53 14.56 -16.11
C TRP A 349 2.04 13.40 -16.97
N PHE A 350 2.93 12.48 -17.33
CA PHE A 350 2.57 11.30 -18.12
C PHE A 350 3.46 10.10 -17.78
N PHE A 351 2.96 8.91 -18.08
CA PHE A 351 3.73 7.67 -18.07
C PHE A 351 4.45 7.49 -19.43
N PRO A 352 5.79 7.65 -19.50
CA PRO A 352 6.57 7.35 -20.70
C PRO A 352 6.58 5.85 -21.04
N THR A 353 5.94 5.46 -22.15
CA THR A 353 5.87 4.07 -22.62
C THR A 353 7.18 3.59 -23.25
N ASP A 354 8.18 4.45 -23.43
CA ASP A 354 9.51 4.17 -23.98
C ASP A 354 10.65 4.54 -23.01
N TYR A 355 10.34 4.79 -21.73
CA TYR A 355 11.35 5.25 -20.78
C TYR A 355 12.55 4.32 -20.67
N ALA A 356 12.34 3.01 -20.50
CA ALA A 356 13.44 2.06 -20.36
C ALA A 356 14.41 2.07 -21.56
N GLU A 357 13.87 2.23 -22.77
CA GLU A 357 14.63 2.25 -24.03
C GLU A 357 15.36 3.58 -24.21
N ASN A 358 14.69 4.69 -23.85
CA ASN A 358 15.16 6.06 -24.09
C ASN A 358 15.60 6.80 -22.82
N LYS A 359 15.93 6.06 -21.76
CA LYS A 359 16.23 6.60 -20.42
C LYS A 359 17.28 7.70 -20.42
N THR A 360 18.38 7.47 -21.14
CA THR A 360 19.47 8.45 -21.26
C THR A 360 18.98 9.75 -21.90
N GLN A 361 18.12 9.65 -22.93
CA GLN A 361 17.59 10.82 -23.61
C GLN A 361 16.68 11.63 -22.69
N TYR A 362 15.75 10.96 -21.98
CA TYR A 362 14.89 11.61 -20.98
C TYR A 362 15.69 12.33 -19.89
N GLN A 363 16.81 11.73 -19.44
CA GLN A 363 17.60 12.29 -18.35
C GLN A 363 18.56 13.41 -18.79
N THR A 364 18.98 13.44 -20.06
CA THR A 364 19.99 14.40 -20.54
C THR A 364 19.42 15.54 -21.39
N GLN A 365 18.22 15.37 -21.95
CA GLN A 365 17.55 16.38 -22.76
C GLN A 365 16.30 16.86 -22.04
N ASN A 366 16.30 18.12 -21.63
CA ASN A 366 15.14 18.72 -20.97
C ASN A 366 14.06 19.20 -21.94
N LYS A 367 14.34 19.32 -23.25
CA LYS A 367 13.34 19.66 -24.28
C LYS A 367 13.19 18.50 -25.25
N LEU A 368 11.98 17.95 -25.31
CA LEU A 368 11.63 16.79 -26.11
C LEU A 368 10.32 17.06 -26.86
N ASN A 369 10.14 16.43 -28.01
CA ASN A 369 8.83 16.33 -28.63
C ASN A 369 8.22 14.97 -28.24
N ILE A 370 7.01 14.99 -27.66
CA ILE A 370 6.39 13.81 -27.07
C ILE A 370 5.07 13.52 -27.79
N ASN A 371 4.91 12.28 -28.27
CA ASN A 371 3.61 11.78 -28.71
C ASN A 371 2.77 11.44 -27.47
N LEU A 372 1.57 12.01 -27.34
CA LEU A 372 0.75 11.89 -26.13
C LEU A 372 -0.62 11.26 -26.39
N SER A 373 -0.97 10.27 -25.57
CA SER A 373 -2.25 9.57 -25.57
C SER A 373 -2.78 9.42 -24.14
N GLY A 374 -3.97 8.85 -23.97
CA GLY A 374 -4.58 8.65 -22.66
C GLY A 374 -5.30 7.33 -22.49
N ILE A 375 -5.36 6.83 -21.26
CA ILE A 375 -6.24 5.73 -20.86
C ILE A 375 -7.23 6.27 -19.83
N ILE A 376 -8.50 6.28 -20.21
CA ILE A 376 -9.59 6.80 -19.38
C ILE A 376 -10.02 5.74 -18.37
N PHE A 377 -9.91 6.10 -17.10
CA PHE A 377 -10.30 5.25 -15.97
C PHE A 377 -11.79 5.35 -15.66
N VAL A 378 -12.37 6.51 -15.89
CA VAL A 378 -13.81 6.75 -15.77
C VAL A 378 -14.22 7.85 -16.73
N LEU A 379 -15.33 7.64 -17.43
CA LEU A 379 -15.94 8.64 -18.30
C LEU A 379 -17.40 8.86 -17.92
N ASP A 380 -17.75 10.12 -17.68
CA ASP A 380 -19.09 10.56 -17.33
C ASP A 380 -19.53 11.74 -18.22
N LEU A 381 -20.83 12.00 -18.24
CA LEU A 381 -21.38 13.19 -18.88
C LEU A 381 -21.06 14.40 -18.02
N HIS A 382 -20.47 15.43 -18.63
CA HIS A 382 -20.32 16.69 -17.93
C HIS A 382 -21.68 17.39 -17.87
N GLN A 383 -22.16 17.65 -16.65
CA GLN A 383 -23.31 18.52 -16.43
C GLN A 383 -22.77 19.91 -16.11
N SER A 384 -23.17 20.90 -16.91
CA SER A 384 -22.80 22.30 -16.67
C SER A 384 -23.19 22.70 -15.25
N PHE A 385 -22.26 23.36 -14.56
CA PHE A 385 -22.48 23.89 -13.22
C PHE A 385 -22.10 25.36 -13.17
N ASP A 386 -22.71 26.07 -12.22
CA ASP A 386 -22.36 27.45 -11.91
C ASP A 386 -21.10 27.46 -11.03
N LEU A 387 -20.11 28.27 -11.42
CA LEU A 387 -18.94 28.55 -10.57
C LEU A 387 -19.36 29.29 -9.29
N PRO A 388 -18.55 29.27 -8.22
CA PRO A 388 -18.90 29.93 -6.94
C PRO A 388 -19.18 31.44 -7.05
N ASP A 389 -18.70 32.08 -8.10
CA ASP A 389 -18.93 33.49 -8.42
C ASP A 389 -20.19 33.73 -9.29
N GLY A 390 -20.94 32.67 -9.61
CA GLY A 390 -22.15 32.71 -10.45
C GLY A 390 -21.87 32.62 -11.95
N THR A 391 -20.62 32.44 -12.38
CA THR A 391 -20.26 32.29 -13.79
C THR A 391 -20.68 30.92 -14.30
N LYS A 392 -21.45 30.87 -15.39
CA LYS A 392 -21.81 29.62 -16.06
C LYS A 392 -20.61 29.10 -16.85
N THR A 393 -20.31 27.82 -16.66
CA THR A 393 -19.40 27.10 -17.55
C THR A 393 -20.03 27.02 -18.95
N ASP A 394 -19.30 27.49 -19.96
CA ASP A 394 -19.73 27.48 -21.37
C ASP A 394 -19.75 26.05 -21.93
N GLU A 395 -20.51 25.80 -23.00
CA GLU A 395 -20.52 24.52 -23.74
C GLU A 395 -19.17 24.22 -24.40
N GLU A 396 -18.30 25.23 -24.55
CA GLU A 396 -16.90 25.08 -25.01
C GLU A 396 -15.89 24.97 -23.87
N PHE A 397 -16.33 25.00 -22.60
CA PHE A 397 -15.40 24.92 -21.48
C PHE A 397 -14.70 23.55 -21.45
N THR A 398 -13.38 23.60 -21.36
CA THR A 398 -12.52 22.43 -21.21
C THR A 398 -11.44 22.75 -20.17
N ALA A 399 -11.12 21.80 -19.33
CA ALA A 399 -10.07 21.94 -18.34
C ALA A 399 -9.51 20.57 -17.95
N TYR A 400 -8.30 20.56 -17.42
CA TYR A 400 -7.81 19.43 -16.66
C TYR A 400 -6.99 19.91 -15.47
N LYS A 401 -6.81 19.02 -14.50
CA LYS A 401 -5.92 19.20 -13.35
C LYS A 401 -5.29 17.85 -12.99
N PRO A 402 -4.15 17.81 -12.29
CA PRO A 402 -3.70 16.58 -11.65
C PRO A 402 -4.82 15.95 -10.84
N SER A 403 -4.96 14.63 -10.94
CA SER A 403 -6.01 13.91 -10.23
C SER A 403 -5.86 14.05 -8.73
N GLN A 404 -6.97 14.23 -8.02
CA GLN A 404 -6.93 14.29 -6.55
C GLN A 404 -6.68 12.92 -5.91
N ASP A 405 -7.12 11.85 -6.58
CA ASP A 405 -7.05 10.50 -6.06
C ASP A 405 -5.73 9.80 -6.44
N LEU A 406 -5.19 10.11 -7.62
CA LEU A 406 -3.98 9.48 -8.17
C LEU A 406 -2.95 10.50 -8.72
N PRO A 407 -2.57 11.53 -7.95
CA PRO A 407 -1.72 12.63 -8.44
C PRO A 407 -0.35 12.15 -8.92
N ASP A 408 0.18 11.08 -8.33
CA ASP A 408 1.55 10.63 -8.54
C ASP A 408 1.70 9.61 -9.69
N TYR A 409 0.60 9.29 -10.38
CA TYR A 409 0.56 8.33 -11.50
C TYR A 409 0.53 9.01 -12.88
N GLY A 410 0.67 10.33 -12.96
CA GLY A 410 0.42 11.06 -14.22
C GLY A 410 -1.06 11.04 -14.62
N CYS A 411 -1.94 10.92 -13.64
CA CYS A 411 -3.38 10.97 -13.84
C CYS A 411 -3.90 12.41 -13.77
N ILE A 412 -4.89 12.70 -14.61
CA ILE A 412 -5.60 13.97 -14.64
C ILE A 412 -7.09 13.75 -14.44
N ASP A 413 -7.72 14.65 -13.70
CA ASP A 413 -9.17 14.84 -13.76
C ASP A 413 -9.45 15.87 -14.85
N PHE A 414 -10.43 15.62 -15.71
CA PHE A 414 -10.68 16.45 -16.88
C PHE A 414 -12.16 16.74 -17.12
N ILE A 415 -12.40 17.86 -17.81
CA ILE A 415 -13.60 18.20 -18.56
C ILE A 415 -13.13 18.43 -19.98
N GLY A 416 -13.57 17.59 -20.91
CA GLY A 416 -13.12 17.60 -22.29
C GLY A 416 -14.27 17.58 -23.28
N LYS A 417 -13.99 17.99 -24.51
CA LYS A 417 -14.95 17.93 -25.63
C LYS A 417 -14.58 16.82 -26.60
N VAL A 418 -15.55 15.97 -26.93
CA VAL A 418 -15.37 14.87 -27.87
C VAL A 418 -15.36 15.40 -29.30
N LEU A 419 -14.23 15.27 -29.98
CA LEU A 419 -14.04 15.73 -31.36
C LEU A 419 -14.19 14.60 -32.38
N ASP A 420 -13.84 13.37 -32.00
CA ASP A 420 -13.96 12.18 -32.83
C ASP A 420 -14.18 10.94 -31.96
N ILE A 421 -14.83 9.92 -32.52
CA ILE A 421 -15.15 8.66 -31.87
C ILE A 421 -14.85 7.51 -32.83
N LYS A 422 -14.02 6.57 -32.40
CA LYS A 422 -13.74 5.33 -33.13
C LYS A 422 -13.98 4.13 -32.20
N GLU A 423 -14.77 3.15 -32.65
CA GLU A 423 -14.90 1.89 -31.92
C GLU A 423 -13.59 1.09 -32.00
N SER A 424 -13.20 0.49 -30.88
CA SER A 424 -12.00 -0.34 -30.77
C SER A 424 -12.32 -1.65 -30.07
N GLU A 425 -11.76 -2.73 -30.58
CA GLU A 425 -11.81 -4.06 -29.97
C GLU A 425 -10.38 -4.51 -29.66
N LEU A 426 -10.20 -5.15 -28.51
CA LEU A 426 -8.93 -5.72 -28.05
C LEU A 426 -9.09 -7.20 -27.78
N LEU A 427 -7.93 -7.86 -27.68
CA LEU A 427 -7.77 -9.30 -27.59
C LEU A 427 -8.13 -10.03 -28.89
N PRO A 428 -7.53 -11.20 -29.18
CA PRO A 428 -7.79 -11.95 -30.41
C PRO A 428 -9.25 -12.37 -30.59
N ASP A 429 -10.00 -12.50 -29.48
CA ASP A 429 -11.42 -12.87 -29.48
C ASP A 429 -12.38 -11.65 -29.50
N GLY A 430 -11.85 -10.43 -29.48
CA GLY A 430 -12.64 -9.19 -29.46
C GLY A 430 -13.46 -9.02 -28.17
N SER A 431 -13.11 -9.72 -27.09
CA SER A 431 -13.88 -9.72 -25.84
C SER A 431 -13.83 -8.39 -25.08
N VAL A 432 -12.84 -7.55 -25.35
CA VAL A 432 -12.69 -6.24 -24.73
C VAL A 432 -13.08 -5.18 -25.75
N LYS A 433 -14.12 -4.41 -25.44
CA LYS A 433 -14.69 -3.40 -26.34
C LYS A 433 -14.60 -2.02 -25.70
N GLY A 434 -14.24 -1.04 -26.51
CA GLY A 434 -14.06 0.33 -26.08
C GLY A 434 -14.16 1.31 -27.23
N PHE A 435 -13.72 2.53 -26.97
CA PHE A 435 -13.63 3.60 -27.95
C PHE A 435 -12.27 4.29 -27.84
N ILE A 436 -11.74 4.71 -28.98
CA ILE A 436 -10.75 5.79 -29.05
C ILE A 436 -11.52 7.09 -29.22
N LEU A 437 -11.32 8.01 -28.27
CA LEU A 437 -11.90 9.34 -28.26
C LEU A 437 -10.82 10.36 -28.55
N LYS A 438 -11.04 11.23 -29.52
CA LYS A 438 -10.24 12.44 -29.68
C LYS A 438 -10.82 13.51 -28.78
N LEU A 439 -10.11 13.87 -27.71
CA LEU A 439 -10.58 14.80 -26.69
C LEU A 439 -9.83 16.12 -26.76
N ARG A 440 -10.55 17.24 -26.82
CA ARG A 440 -9.99 18.57 -26.54
C ARG A 440 -9.97 18.79 -25.02
N LEU A 441 -8.80 19.09 -24.47
CA LEU A 441 -8.60 19.31 -23.03
C LEU A 441 -8.29 20.77 -22.68
N ILE A 442 -7.74 21.54 -23.63
CA ILE A 442 -7.63 23.00 -23.53
C ILE A 442 -8.21 23.63 -24.79
N THR A 443 -9.07 24.63 -24.59
CA THR A 443 -9.60 25.47 -25.66
C THR A 443 -8.69 26.69 -25.84
N ASN A 444 -8.18 26.87 -27.06
CA ASN A 444 -7.36 28.00 -27.44
C ASN A 444 -7.89 28.59 -28.75
N THR A 445 -8.01 29.92 -28.81
CA THR A 445 -8.62 30.63 -29.95
C THR A 445 -7.72 30.73 -31.17
N GLU A 446 -6.41 30.58 -31.00
CA GLU A 446 -5.41 30.71 -32.06
C GLU A 446 -4.94 29.35 -32.59
N VAL A 447 -4.97 28.33 -31.75
CA VAL A 447 -4.46 26.99 -32.05
C VAL A 447 -5.52 25.94 -31.74
N GLU A 448 -6.17 25.40 -32.78
CA GLU A 448 -7.29 24.46 -32.62
C GLU A 448 -6.89 23.15 -31.92
N ASP A 449 -5.65 22.70 -32.16
CA ASP A 449 -5.03 21.50 -31.59
C ASP A 449 -4.09 21.82 -30.42
N PHE A 450 -4.41 22.86 -29.65
CA PHE A 450 -3.54 23.31 -28.56
C PHE A 450 -3.22 22.22 -27.55
N PHE A 451 -4.25 21.51 -27.12
CA PHE A 451 -4.10 20.27 -26.36
C PHE A 451 -5.27 19.33 -26.65
N ILE A 452 -5.05 18.44 -27.63
CA ILE A 452 -5.96 17.37 -28.01
C ILE A 452 -5.25 16.05 -27.76
N VAL A 453 -5.95 15.06 -27.21
CA VAL A 453 -5.38 13.74 -26.92
C VAL A 453 -6.28 12.65 -27.48
N ASP A 454 -5.67 11.64 -28.12
CA ASP A 454 -6.36 10.39 -28.41
C ASP A 454 -6.36 9.52 -27.16
N ALA A 455 -7.53 9.20 -26.64
CA ALA A 455 -7.69 8.46 -25.39
C ALA A 455 -8.57 7.23 -25.55
N PHE A 456 -8.13 6.10 -25.03
CA PHE A 456 -8.94 4.88 -24.98
C PHE A 456 -9.84 4.87 -23.76
N VAL A 457 -11.09 4.44 -23.93
CA VAL A 457 -12.01 4.12 -22.84
C VAL A 457 -12.63 2.74 -23.06
N SER A 458 -12.56 1.88 -22.04
CA SER A 458 -13.35 0.63 -22.01
C SER A 458 -14.83 0.96 -21.85
N LYS A 459 -15.72 0.24 -22.57
CA LYS A 459 -17.18 0.44 -22.46
C LYS A 459 -17.68 0.32 -21.01
N GLU A 460 -17.02 -0.49 -20.19
CA GLU A 460 -17.36 -0.69 -18.77
C GLU A 460 -17.01 0.52 -17.89
N ASN A 461 -15.99 1.29 -18.27
CA ASN A 461 -15.56 2.47 -17.52
C ASN A 461 -16.41 3.72 -17.88
N MET A 462 -17.38 3.58 -18.78
CA MET A 462 -18.34 4.63 -19.12
C MET A 462 -19.59 4.55 -18.22
N ARG A 463 -20.02 5.69 -17.68
CA ARG A 463 -21.19 5.80 -16.80
C ARG A 463 -22.49 6.20 -17.51
N PHE A 464 -22.47 6.23 -18.84
CA PHE A 464 -23.60 6.61 -19.69
C PHE A 464 -23.62 5.77 -20.97
N ALA A 465 -24.78 5.73 -21.63
CA ALA A 465 -25.05 4.74 -22.67
C ALA A 465 -24.60 5.13 -24.09
N ALA A 466 -24.56 6.43 -24.42
CA ALA A 466 -24.34 6.88 -25.80
C ALA A 466 -23.34 8.04 -25.87
N LEU A 467 -22.33 7.89 -26.73
CA LEU A 467 -21.37 8.94 -27.11
C LEU A 467 -21.86 9.67 -28.36
N SER A 468 -21.64 10.98 -28.42
CA SER A 468 -21.88 11.78 -29.61
C SER A 468 -20.78 12.82 -29.80
N LEU A 469 -20.50 13.17 -31.06
CA LEU A 469 -19.57 14.24 -31.39
C LEU A 469 -20.02 15.57 -30.77
N GLY A 470 -19.07 16.36 -30.30
CA GLY A 470 -19.29 17.65 -29.65
C GLY A 470 -19.74 17.57 -28.19
N MET A 471 -20.00 16.39 -27.65
CA MET A 471 -20.40 16.20 -26.26
C MET A 471 -19.28 16.60 -25.29
N GLN A 472 -19.64 17.30 -24.21
CA GLN A 472 -18.75 17.52 -23.08
C GLN A 472 -18.80 16.32 -22.13
N VAL A 473 -17.63 15.81 -21.79
CA VAL A 473 -17.43 14.66 -20.91
C VAL A 473 -16.51 15.05 -19.78
N ALA A 474 -16.68 14.42 -18.63
CA ALA A 474 -15.78 14.58 -17.50
C ALA A 474 -15.28 13.21 -17.05
N GLY A 475 -14.11 13.16 -16.44
CA GLY A 475 -13.54 11.88 -16.04
C GLY A 475 -12.17 11.99 -15.43
N ALA A 476 -11.55 10.83 -15.24
CA ALA A 476 -10.16 10.69 -14.88
C ALA A 476 -9.46 9.83 -15.92
N MET A 477 -8.24 10.21 -16.31
CA MET A 477 -7.41 9.43 -17.22
C MET A 477 -5.95 9.48 -16.79
N GLN A 478 -5.20 8.45 -17.12
CA GLN A 478 -3.74 8.50 -17.08
C GLN A 478 -3.23 8.89 -18.45
N LEU A 479 -2.37 9.92 -18.50
CA LEU A 479 -1.68 10.28 -19.73
C LEU A 479 -0.49 9.36 -19.94
N GLN A 480 -0.29 8.99 -21.20
CA GLN A 480 0.84 8.21 -21.67
C GLN A 480 1.61 9.04 -22.68
N GLY A 481 2.91 8.82 -22.78
CA GLY A 481 3.73 9.49 -23.77
C GLY A 481 4.90 8.68 -24.26
N LYS A 482 5.48 9.07 -25.38
CA LYS A 482 6.78 8.58 -25.86
C LYS A 482 7.48 9.63 -26.67
N ILE A 483 8.81 9.55 -26.79
CA ILE A 483 9.56 10.46 -27.64
C ILE A 483 9.08 10.30 -29.09
N ALA A 484 8.77 11.41 -29.75
CA ALA A 484 8.38 11.42 -31.15
C ALA A 484 9.59 11.09 -32.03
N GLU A 485 9.41 10.18 -33.00
CA GLU A 485 10.42 9.80 -34.00
C GLU A 485 10.60 10.85 -35.10
#